data_AF-A0A0S2JBW6-F1
#
_entry.id   AF-A0A0S2JBW6-F1
#
_cell.length_a   1.000
_cell.length_b   1.000
_cell.length_c   1.000
_cell.angle_alpha   90.00
_cell.angle_beta   90.00
_cell.angle_gamma   90.00
#
_symmetry.space_group_name_H-M   'P 1'
#
loop_
_entity.id
_entity.type
_entity.pdbx_description
1 polymer ?
#
loop_
_entity_poly.entity_id
_entity_poly.type
_entity_poly.pdbx_seq_one_letter_code
_entity_poly.pdbx_strand_id
1 'polypeptide(L)'
;MNLLKTFAATAAIALASFGASASPVSSGGITWDPDYVGSHSNFTYGQDFIASGLYQQVDENGVVSGKGVIASFNGKSGGEYCTVVNTCVLTFEYSDLLNGGNLDFIVNNTVTGTSSLWLRLQADTATHSADADSVDYDVFFNAVDIAGTVYSNFNTNTMKGGTDVAVISAAFSSGINTNIGSATFAGDSIPEPTSIALFGLALMGLAGAARRKV
;
A
#
# COMPACT_ATOMS: atom_id res chain seq x y z
N MET A 1 -18.20 -49.18 -14.56
CA MET A 1 -18.80 -48.24 -13.58
C MET A 1 -17.78 -47.34 -12.85
N ASN A 2 -16.46 -47.45 -13.13
CA ASN A 2 -15.42 -46.71 -12.41
C ASN A 2 -15.00 -45.39 -13.08
N LEU A 3 -15.03 -45.31 -14.43
CA LEU A 3 -14.61 -44.11 -15.18
C LEU A 3 -15.50 -42.89 -14.96
N LEU A 4 -16.82 -43.06 -14.88
CA LEU A 4 -17.79 -41.98 -14.62
C LEU A 4 -17.62 -41.35 -13.23
N LYS A 5 -17.24 -42.16 -12.22
CA LYS A 5 -16.97 -41.67 -10.86
C LYS A 5 -15.64 -40.91 -10.79
N THR A 6 -14.65 -41.33 -11.57
CA THR A 6 -13.37 -40.61 -11.69
C THR A 6 -13.57 -39.27 -12.39
N PHE A 7 -14.29 -39.23 -13.51
CA PHE A 7 -14.54 -38.00 -14.26
C PHE A 7 -15.35 -36.96 -13.46
N ALA A 8 -16.37 -37.40 -12.71
CA ALA A 8 -17.15 -36.52 -11.85
C ALA A 8 -16.32 -35.91 -10.70
N ALA A 9 -15.38 -36.68 -10.13
CA ALA A 9 -14.47 -36.19 -9.10
C ALA A 9 -13.45 -35.18 -9.66
N THR A 10 -12.91 -35.41 -10.86
CA THR A 10 -11.96 -34.48 -11.50
C THR A 10 -12.65 -33.19 -11.97
N ALA A 11 -13.88 -33.27 -12.47
CA ALA A 11 -14.67 -32.10 -12.86
C ALA A 11 -15.06 -31.24 -11.65
N ALA A 12 -15.37 -31.84 -10.50
CA ALA A 12 -15.63 -31.09 -9.26
C ALA A 12 -14.39 -30.32 -8.75
N ILE A 13 -13.17 -30.83 -8.99
CA ILE A 13 -11.92 -30.16 -8.64
C ILE A 13 -11.64 -28.98 -9.59
N ALA A 14 -11.85 -29.16 -10.89
CA ALA A 14 -11.71 -28.07 -11.86
C ALA A 14 -12.73 -26.95 -11.60
N LEU A 15 -13.94 -27.29 -11.14
CA LEU A 15 -14.97 -26.31 -10.76
C LEU A 15 -14.73 -25.65 -9.39
N ALA A 16 -13.87 -26.19 -8.54
CA ALA A 16 -13.47 -25.58 -7.26
C ALA A 16 -12.22 -24.69 -7.40
N SER A 17 -11.63 -24.64 -8.59
CA SER A 17 -10.40 -23.89 -8.90
C SER A 17 -10.66 -22.42 -9.26
N PHE A 18 -11.91 -21.95 -9.17
CA PHE A 18 -12.25 -20.58 -9.55
C PHE A 18 -11.81 -19.60 -8.46
N GLY A 19 -10.68 -18.94 -8.72
CA GLY A 19 -10.31 -17.62 -8.18
C GLY A 19 -10.19 -17.53 -6.68
N ALA A 20 -9.02 -17.88 -6.13
CA ALA A 20 -8.60 -17.28 -4.87
C ALA A 20 -8.29 -15.80 -5.16
N SER A 21 -9.27 -14.93 -4.94
CA SER A 21 -9.02 -13.49 -4.82
C SER A 21 -8.67 -13.19 -3.36
N ALA A 22 -7.63 -12.41 -3.14
CA ALA A 22 -7.27 -11.91 -1.83
C ALA A 22 -8.43 -11.06 -1.28
N SER A 23 -8.80 -11.31 -0.02
CA SER A 23 -9.73 -10.42 0.67
C SER A 23 -9.04 -9.05 0.88
N PRO A 24 -9.79 -7.94 0.86
CA PRO A 24 -9.28 -6.66 1.32
C PRO A 24 -8.67 -6.78 2.72
N VAL A 25 -7.47 -6.26 2.90
CA VAL A 25 -6.76 -6.19 4.19
C VAL A 25 -7.31 -5.01 4.96
N SER A 26 -7.64 -5.20 6.24
CA SER A 26 -8.11 -4.14 7.13
C SER A 26 -7.27 -4.08 8.39
N SER A 27 -6.43 -3.05 8.51
CA SER A 27 -5.55 -2.88 9.66
C SER A 27 -5.30 -1.40 9.98
N GLY A 28 -5.18 -1.08 11.27
CA GLY A 28 -4.92 0.29 11.74
C GLY A 28 -6.02 1.30 11.37
N GLY A 29 -7.25 0.85 11.08
CA GLY A 29 -8.37 1.71 10.69
C GLY A 29 -8.49 1.99 9.18
N ILE A 30 -7.60 1.42 8.37
CA ILE A 30 -7.60 1.54 6.91
C ILE A 30 -7.84 0.17 6.27
N THR A 31 -8.56 0.15 5.16
CA THR A 31 -8.85 -1.02 4.35
C THR A 31 -8.37 -0.82 2.92
N TRP A 32 -7.52 -1.73 2.46
CA TRP A 32 -7.02 -1.76 1.08
C TRP A 32 -7.16 -3.13 0.44
N ASP A 33 -6.96 -3.19 -0.86
CA ASP A 33 -7.14 -4.38 -1.68
C ASP A 33 -5.79 -4.83 -2.26
N PRO A 34 -5.21 -5.95 -1.79
CA PRO A 34 -3.96 -6.51 -2.32
C PRO A 34 -4.03 -6.98 -3.78
N ASP A 35 -5.24 -7.18 -4.32
CA ASP A 35 -5.46 -7.53 -5.73
C ASP A 35 -5.77 -6.28 -6.57
N TYR A 36 -5.69 -5.09 -6.00
CA TYR A 36 -5.95 -3.86 -6.75
C TYR A 36 -4.98 -3.74 -7.91
N VAL A 37 -5.51 -3.60 -9.13
CA VAL A 37 -4.72 -3.30 -10.32
C VAL A 37 -5.08 -1.88 -10.74
N GLY A 38 -4.28 -0.92 -10.28
CA GLY A 38 -4.47 0.48 -10.67
C GLY A 38 -4.13 0.71 -12.14
N SER A 39 -4.96 1.48 -12.85
CA SER A 39 -4.64 1.98 -14.19
C SER A 39 -3.67 3.17 -14.14
N HIS A 40 -2.56 3.06 -13.39
CA HIS A 40 -1.57 4.13 -13.29
C HIS A 40 -0.39 3.84 -14.23
N SER A 41 -0.46 4.39 -15.44
CA SER A 41 0.56 4.24 -16.50
C SER A 41 1.93 4.83 -16.16
N ASN A 42 2.06 5.56 -15.05
CA ASN A 42 3.27 6.30 -14.69
C ASN A 42 4.16 5.54 -13.69
N PHE A 43 3.66 4.45 -13.09
CA PHE A 43 4.44 3.61 -12.20
C PHE A 43 4.74 2.27 -12.88
N THR A 44 6.03 1.96 -13.02
CA THR A 44 6.50 0.59 -13.24
C THR A 44 6.67 -0.17 -11.91
N TYR A 45 6.21 0.42 -10.79
CA TYR A 45 6.53 0.03 -9.41
C TYR A 45 5.26 -0.01 -8.55
N GLY A 46 5.07 -1.07 -7.75
CA GLY A 46 3.95 -1.20 -6.82
C GLY A 46 2.59 -1.34 -7.52
N GLN A 47 1.88 -2.43 -7.28
CA GLN A 47 0.57 -2.65 -7.95
C GLN A 47 -0.62 -2.45 -7.02
N ASP A 48 -0.48 -2.77 -5.73
CA ASP A 48 -1.62 -2.96 -4.83
C ASP A 48 -1.69 -1.97 -3.66
N PHE A 49 -0.62 -1.23 -3.36
CA PHE A 49 -0.63 -0.08 -2.45
C PHE A 49 -0.55 1.18 -3.30
N ILE A 50 -1.69 1.74 -3.69
CA ILE A 50 -1.72 2.95 -4.52
C ILE A 50 -2.51 4.03 -3.79
N ALA A 51 -1.79 5.04 -3.30
CA ALA A 51 -2.39 6.20 -2.64
C ALA A 51 -2.05 7.48 -3.42
N SER A 52 -2.98 8.43 -3.46
CA SER A 52 -2.70 9.77 -3.97
C SER A 52 -3.20 10.83 -3.00
N GLY A 53 -2.46 11.92 -2.90
CA GLY A 53 -2.74 12.98 -1.94
C GLY A 53 -2.28 14.34 -2.40
N LEU A 54 -2.80 15.36 -1.72
CA LEU A 54 -2.36 16.73 -1.86
C LEU A 54 -1.47 17.08 -0.66
N TYR A 55 -0.42 17.85 -0.89
CA TYR A 55 0.48 18.28 0.16
C TYR A 55 0.88 19.74 0.05
N GLN A 56 1.29 20.27 1.19
CA GLN A 56 2.05 21.50 1.29
C GLN A 56 3.46 21.15 1.76
N GLN A 57 4.44 21.64 1.02
CA GLN A 57 5.86 21.51 1.30
C GLN A 57 6.41 22.82 1.81
N VAL A 58 7.42 22.71 2.67
CA VAL A 58 8.31 23.77 3.11
C VAL A 58 9.75 23.33 2.84
N ASP A 59 10.51 24.17 2.14
CA ASP A 59 11.95 24.00 1.97
C ASP A 59 12.67 25.11 2.75
N GLU A 60 13.21 24.75 3.91
CA GLU A 60 13.93 25.71 4.75
C GLU A 60 15.37 25.24 4.95
N ASN A 61 16.32 26.04 4.46
CA ASN A 61 17.76 25.75 4.56
C ASN A 61 18.16 24.37 3.99
N GLY A 62 17.50 23.93 2.92
CA GLY A 62 17.76 22.64 2.28
C GLY A 62 17.11 21.45 2.99
N VAL A 63 16.28 21.70 4.00
CA VAL A 63 15.45 20.68 4.65
C VAL A 63 14.06 20.72 4.02
N VAL A 64 13.79 19.70 3.21
CA VAL A 64 12.49 19.52 2.56
C VAL A 64 11.56 18.76 3.51
N SER A 65 10.52 19.44 3.97
CA SER A 65 9.51 18.91 4.88
C SER A 65 8.10 19.26 4.41
N GLY A 66 7.08 18.58 4.92
CA GLY A 66 5.72 18.86 4.48
C GLY A 66 4.69 17.95 5.11
N LYS A 67 3.44 18.23 4.78
CA LYS A 67 2.30 17.45 5.21
C LYS A 67 1.20 17.46 4.18
N GLY A 68 0.40 16.41 4.18
CA GLY A 68 -0.67 16.25 3.22
C GLY A 68 -1.77 15.33 3.69
N VAL A 69 -2.77 15.20 2.84
CA VAL A 69 -3.95 14.35 3.04
C VAL A 69 -4.05 13.38 1.88
N ILE A 70 -4.28 12.11 2.19
CA ILE A 70 -4.56 11.09 1.18
C ILE A 70 -6.01 11.28 0.70
N ALA A 71 -6.12 11.69 -0.56
CA ALA A 71 -7.38 11.94 -1.24
C ALA A 71 -7.96 10.65 -1.85
N SER A 72 -7.11 9.72 -2.28
CA SER A 72 -7.56 8.42 -2.75
C SER A 72 -6.60 7.29 -2.35
N PHE A 73 -7.15 6.09 -2.18
CA PHE A 73 -6.41 4.89 -1.84
C PHE A 73 -7.05 3.67 -2.52
N ASN A 74 -6.31 2.95 -3.37
CA ASN A 74 -6.80 1.86 -4.22
C ASN A 74 -8.12 2.21 -4.94
N GLY A 75 -8.18 3.41 -5.51
CA GLY A 75 -9.37 3.91 -6.23
C GLY A 75 -10.55 4.33 -5.35
N LYS A 76 -10.47 4.14 -4.03
CA LYS A 76 -11.46 4.65 -3.06
C LYS A 76 -11.18 6.11 -2.73
N SER A 77 -12.21 6.92 -2.62
CA SER A 77 -12.11 8.34 -2.29
C SER A 77 -12.03 8.58 -0.78
N GLY A 78 -11.82 9.84 -0.38
CA GLY A 78 -11.61 10.24 1.02
C GLY A 78 -12.62 9.65 2.00
N GLY A 79 -12.13 8.91 3.00
CA GLY A 79 -12.94 8.28 4.04
C GLY A 79 -13.55 6.92 3.68
N GLU A 80 -13.57 6.53 2.39
CA GLU A 80 -14.07 5.22 1.94
C GLU A 80 -13.04 4.09 2.16
N TYR A 81 -11.77 4.46 2.22
CA TYR A 81 -10.69 3.55 2.63
C TYR A 81 -10.64 3.32 4.14
N CYS A 82 -11.47 3.98 4.94
CA CYS A 82 -11.57 3.71 6.38
C CYS A 82 -12.34 2.41 6.63
N THR A 83 -11.97 1.67 7.68
CA THR A 83 -12.72 0.47 8.11
C THR A 83 -14.17 0.79 8.47
N VAL A 84 -14.41 2.00 9.00
CA VAL A 84 -15.74 2.58 9.14
C VAL A 84 -15.78 3.86 8.31
N VAL A 85 -16.63 3.88 7.29
CA VAL A 85 -16.71 4.96 6.31
C VAL A 85 -16.88 6.32 6.98
N ASN A 86 -16.09 7.31 6.54
CA ASN A 86 -16.10 8.70 7.03
C ASN A 86 -15.76 8.88 8.52
N THR A 87 -15.17 7.88 9.18
CA THR A 87 -14.72 8.01 10.58
C THR A 87 -13.24 8.32 10.72
N CYS A 88 -12.49 8.30 9.62
CA CYS A 88 -11.07 8.54 9.62
C CYS A 88 -10.62 9.40 8.44
N VAL A 89 -9.45 10.00 8.58
CA VAL A 89 -8.71 10.66 7.49
C VAL A 89 -7.26 10.19 7.58
N LEU A 90 -6.74 9.67 6.47
CA LEU A 90 -5.34 9.32 6.35
C LEU A 90 -4.56 10.56 5.92
N THR A 91 -3.64 11.01 6.78
CA THR A 91 -2.72 12.11 6.50
C THR A 91 -1.31 11.56 6.41
N PHE A 92 -0.41 12.36 5.86
CA PHE A 92 1.01 12.06 5.88
C PHE A 92 1.82 13.30 6.23
N GLU A 93 2.94 13.09 6.89
CA GLU A 93 3.91 14.11 7.26
C GLU A 93 5.30 13.61 6.93
N TYR A 94 6.15 14.47 6.39
CA TYR A 94 7.54 14.12 6.11
C TYR A 94 8.49 15.24 6.52
N SER A 95 9.71 14.85 6.83
CA SER A 95 10.78 15.76 7.20
C SER A 95 12.08 15.27 6.63
N ASP A 96 12.92 16.22 6.19
CA ASP A 96 14.28 15.99 5.70
C ASP A 96 14.37 14.94 4.58
N LEU A 97 13.45 15.05 3.62
CA LEU A 97 13.24 14.07 2.55
C LEU A 97 14.51 13.79 1.72
N LEU A 98 15.37 14.80 1.56
CA LEU A 98 16.59 14.71 0.76
C LEU A 98 17.79 14.10 1.52
N ASN A 99 17.71 13.98 2.84
CA ASN A 99 18.82 13.49 3.67
C ASN A 99 18.45 12.24 4.49
N GLY A 100 17.55 11.41 3.96
CA GLY A 100 17.18 10.12 4.58
C GLY A 100 16.19 10.25 5.74
N GLY A 101 15.40 11.33 5.74
CA GLY A 101 14.35 11.54 6.73
C GLY A 101 13.15 10.61 6.58
N ASN A 102 12.11 10.87 7.37
CA ASN A 102 10.96 9.97 7.49
C ASN A 102 9.72 10.54 6.80
N LEU A 103 8.87 9.63 6.34
CA LEU A 103 7.50 9.85 5.89
C LEU A 103 6.57 9.01 6.78
N ASP A 104 5.72 9.69 7.53
CA ASP A 104 4.78 9.09 8.47
C ASP A 104 3.36 9.21 7.93
N PHE A 105 2.70 8.08 7.74
CA PHE A 105 1.26 8.02 7.53
C PHE A 105 0.54 7.95 8.87
N ILE A 106 -0.46 8.79 9.05
CA ILE A 106 -1.17 8.96 10.32
C ILE A 106 -2.67 8.82 10.04
N VAL A 107 -3.31 7.93 10.79
CA VAL A 107 -4.77 7.78 10.75
C VAL A 107 -5.34 8.67 11.84
N ASN A 108 -6.15 9.65 11.43
CA ASN A 108 -6.85 10.55 12.34
C ASN A 108 -8.31 10.13 12.41
N ASN A 109 -8.79 9.74 13.59
CA ASN A 109 -10.18 9.43 13.82
C ASN A 109 -10.97 10.74 14.00
N THR A 110 -11.89 11.02 13.09
CA THR A 110 -12.67 12.27 13.05
C THR A 110 -13.76 12.33 14.11
N VAL A 111 -14.14 11.18 14.68
CA VAL A 111 -15.18 11.07 15.71
C VAL A 111 -14.59 11.24 17.10
N THR A 112 -13.46 10.60 17.39
CA THR A 112 -12.81 10.63 18.71
C THR A 112 -11.74 11.72 18.84
N GLY A 113 -11.28 12.29 17.71
CA GLY A 113 -10.19 13.27 17.69
C GLY A 113 -8.80 12.68 18.01
N THR A 114 -8.66 11.35 17.96
CA THR A 114 -7.40 10.66 18.24
C THR A 114 -6.62 10.37 16.96
N SER A 115 -5.29 10.39 17.03
CA SER A 115 -4.41 10.01 15.92
C SER A 115 -3.51 8.83 16.29
N SER A 116 -3.13 8.04 15.29
CA SER A 116 -2.20 6.92 15.44
C SER A 116 -1.28 6.81 14.24
N LEU A 117 0.01 6.55 14.49
CA LEU A 117 0.96 6.20 13.44
C LEU A 117 0.53 4.90 12.76
N TRP A 118 0.29 4.98 11.46
CA TRP A 118 -0.15 3.86 10.65
C TRP A 118 1.02 3.14 10.01
N LEU A 119 1.84 3.88 9.27
CA LEU A 119 3.04 3.38 8.60
C LEU A 119 4.12 4.45 8.68
N ARG A 120 5.36 4.05 9.00
CA ARG A 120 6.53 4.90 8.85
C ARG A 120 7.45 4.34 7.77
N LEU A 121 7.89 5.25 6.92
CA LEU A 121 8.81 5.01 5.84
C LEU A 121 10.05 5.90 6.05
N GLN A 122 11.23 5.40 5.69
CA GLN A 122 12.48 6.15 5.68
C GLN A 122 12.95 6.34 4.24
N ALA A 123 13.30 7.56 3.87
CA ALA A 123 13.84 7.85 2.55
C ALA A 123 15.19 7.15 2.38
N ASP A 124 15.33 6.38 1.31
CA ASP A 124 16.58 5.73 0.91
C ASP A 124 17.28 6.57 -0.16
N THR A 125 16.56 6.82 -1.24
CA THR A 125 17.05 7.60 -2.38
C THR A 125 16.00 8.63 -2.75
N ALA A 126 16.42 9.90 -2.86
CA ALA A 126 15.58 10.99 -3.33
C ALA A 126 16.27 11.70 -4.50
N THR A 127 15.56 11.80 -5.61
CA THR A 127 15.96 12.63 -6.76
C THR A 127 14.92 13.72 -6.97
N HIS A 128 15.38 14.92 -7.27
CA HIS A 128 14.49 16.05 -7.56
C HIS A 128 14.95 16.81 -8.79
N SER A 129 13.99 17.40 -9.48
CA SER A 129 14.19 18.36 -10.55
C SER A 129 13.40 19.62 -10.20
N ALA A 130 14.00 20.78 -10.37
CA ALA A 130 13.35 22.05 -10.09
C ALA A 130 13.58 23.04 -11.22
N ASP A 131 12.55 23.83 -11.52
CA ASP A 131 12.64 25.03 -12.31
C ASP A 131 12.14 26.24 -11.49
N ALA A 132 11.87 27.37 -12.15
CA ALA A 132 11.47 28.60 -11.45
C ALA A 132 10.09 28.48 -10.78
N ASP A 133 9.22 27.61 -11.29
CA ASP A 133 7.80 27.58 -10.93
C ASP A 133 7.38 26.23 -10.32
N SER A 134 8.19 25.18 -10.51
CA SER A 134 7.85 23.82 -10.12
C SER A 134 9.04 23.03 -9.57
N VAL A 135 8.68 22.04 -8.74
CA VAL A 135 9.62 21.03 -8.26
C VAL A 135 8.96 19.66 -8.32
N ASP A 136 9.69 18.71 -8.90
CA ASP A 136 9.31 17.32 -8.98
C ASP A 136 10.24 16.49 -8.08
N TYR A 137 9.66 15.52 -7.38
CA TYR A 137 10.42 14.54 -6.59
C TYR A 137 10.06 13.12 -6.98
N ASP A 138 11.10 12.32 -7.18
CA ASP A 138 11.03 10.86 -7.20
C ASP A 138 11.77 10.36 -5.96
N VAL A 139 11.05 9.76 -5.02
CA VAL A 139 11.63 9.30 -3.75
C VAL A 139 11.29 7.84 -3.52
N PHE A 140 12.30 7.06 -3.16
CA PHE A 140 12.18 5.66 -2.80
C PHE A 140 12.40 5.52 -1.30
N PHE A 141 11.54 4.72 -0.67
CA PHE A 141 11.50 4.56 0.76
C PHE A 141 11.57 3.09 1.17
N ASN A 142 12.14 2.86 2.36
CA ASN A 142 12.09 1.60 3.07
C ASN A 142 11.09 1.71 4.22
N ALA A 143 10.26 0.68 4.42
CA ALA A 143 9.40 0.58 5.58
C ALA A 143 10.26 0.37 6.83
N VAL A 144 9.96 1.12 7.89
CA VAL A 144 10.73 1.04 9.14
C VAL A 144 10.15 -0.03 10.05
N ASP A 145 10.99 -1.01 10.41
CA ASP A 145 10.57 -2.14 11.24
C ASP A 145 9.94 -1.72 12.57
N ILE A 146 8.80 -2.33 12.90
CA ILE A 146 8.02 -2.09 14.13
C ILE A 146 7.48 -0.65 14.23
N ALA A 147 7.55 0.17 13.18
CA ALA A 147 7.07 1.56 13.20
C ALA A 147 5.69 1.71 12.54
N GLY A 148 4.65 1.69 13.38
CA GLY A 148 3.26 1.81 12.96
C GLY A 148 2.47 0.52 13.12
N THR A 149 1.19 0.56 12.75
CA THR A 149 0.26 -0.56 12.93
C THR A 149 0.25 -1.55 11.75
N VAL A 150 0.77 -1.16 10.58
CA VAL A 150 0.66 -1.96 9.36
C VAL A 150 2.00 -2.37 8.75
N TYR A 151 3.13 -2.11 9.40
CA TYR A 151 4.46 -2.44 8.86
C TYR A 151 4.55 -3.90 8.37
N SER A 152 4.02 -4.87 9.13
CA SER A 152 4.06 -6.30 8.80
C SER A 152 3.27 -6.69 7.54
N ASN A 153 2.46 -5.79 7.01
CA ASN A 153 1.67 -6.01 5.82
C ASN A 153 2.35 -5.50 4.53
N PHE A 154 3.52 -4.87 4.64
CA PHE A 154 4.31 -4.44 3.49
C PHE A 154 5.41 -5.44 3.18
N ASN A 155 5.66 -5.68 1.90
CA ASN A 155 6.74 -6.55 1.48
C ASN A 155 8.05 -5.77 1.45
N THR A 156 8.90 -5.96 2.46
CA THR A 156 9.99 -5.04 2.77
C THR A 156 11.30 -5.24 2.00
N ASN A 157 11.25 -5.82 0.79
CA ASN A 157 12.46 -6.02 -0.03
C ASN A 157 12.25 -6.44 -1.51
N THR A 158 11.04 -6.35 -2.08
CA THR A 158 10.80 -6.91 -3.43
C THR A 158 11.04 -5.95 -4.59
N MET A 159 11.31 -4.67 -4.36
CA MET A 159 11.37 -3.67 -5.45
C MET A 159 12.78 -3.23 -5.83
N LYS A 160 12.86 -2.35 -6.84
CA LYS A 160 14.10 -1.81 -7.40
C LYS A 160 14.94 -1.17 -6.30
N GLY A 161 16.19 -1.62 -6.18
CA GLY A 161 17.10 -1.13 -5.13
C GLY A 161 16.85 -1.74 -3.75
N GLY A 162 15.87 -2.64 -3.60
CA GLY A 162 15.48 -3.22 -2.31
C GLY A 162 14.51 -2.35 -1.51
N THR A 163 13.90 -1.33 -2.13
CA THR A 163 12.97 -0.42 -1.47
C THR A 163 11.54 -0.95 -1.46
N ASP A 164 10.67 -0.28 -0.69
CA ASP A 164 9.33 -0.79 -0.34
C ASP A 164 8.19 0.08 -0.87
N VAL A 165 8.42 1.39 -0.99
CA VAL A 165 7.43 2.35 -1.50
C VAL A 165 8.14 3.38 -2.35
N ALA A 166 7.58 3.69 -3.51
CA ALA A 166 8.01 4.78 -4.37
C ALA A 166 6.99 5.93 -4.32
N VAL A 167 7.47 7.15 -4.38
CA VAL A 167 6.67 8.36 -4.46
C VAL A 167 7.11 9.18 -5.65
N ILE A 168 6.14 9.55 -6.47
CA ILE A 168 6.30 10.55 -7.52
C ILE A 168 5.42 11.72 -7.13
N SER A 169 6.00 12.92 -7.12
CA SER A 169 5.29 14.13 -6.77
C SER A 169 5.69 15.30 -7.66
N ALA A 170 4.73 16.20 -7.86
CA ALA A 170 4.92 17.47 -8.52
C ALA A 170 4.28 18.56 -7.68
N ALA A 171 5.02 19.65 -7.43
CA ALA A 171 4.52 20.82 -6.72
C ALA A 171 4.84 22.11 -7.45
N PHE A 172 3.95 23.08 -7.28
CA PHE A 172 4.11 24.43 -7.79
C PHE A 172 4.45 25.39 -6.66
N SER A 173 5.24 26.41 -6.99
CA SER A 173 5.54 27.49 -6.04
C SER A 173 4.25 28.19 -5.61
N SER A 174 4.04 28.28 -4.30
CA SER A 174 2.84 28.86 -3.67
C SER A 174 3.18 30.02 -2.74
N GLY A 175 4.46 30.36 -2.58
CA GLY A 175 4.95 31.37 -1.64
C GLY A 175 6.46 31.27 -1.43
N ILE A 176 6.98 32.03 -0.45
CA ILE A 176 8.40 31.97 -0.08
C ILE A 176 8.64 30.59 0.54
N ASN A 177 9.51 29.79 -0.08
CA ASN A 177 9.92 28.47 0.41
C ASN A 177 8.75 27.47 0.59
N THR A 178 7.59 27.74 0.01
CA THR A 178 6.41 26.88 0.14
C THR A 178 5.89 26.45 -1.21
N ASN A 179 5.69 25.14 -1.38
CA ASN A 179 5.12 24.57 -2.59
C ASN A 179 3.84 23.81 -2.26
N ILE A 180 2.88 23.80 -3.18
CA ILE A 180 1.67 22.97 -3.08
C ILE A 180 1.66 22.01 -4.26
N GLY A 181 1.43 20.74 -3.97
CA GLY A 181 1.55 19.69 -4.97
C GLY A 181 0.65 18.50 -4.73
N SER A 182 0.79 17.54 -5.63
CA SER A 182 0.19 16.22 -5.51
C SER A 182 1.28 15.16 -5.49
N ALA A 183 1.05 14.13 -4.69
CA ALA A 183 1.94 12.99 -4.57
C ALA A 183 1.15 11.72 -4.85
N THR A 184 1.78 10.78 -5.55
CA THR A 184 1.29 9.41 -5.69
C THR A 184 2.31 8.47 -5.05
N PHE A 185 1.82 7.62 -4.15
CA PHE A 185 2.57 6.61 -3.43
C PHE A 185 2.21 5.25 -4.03
N ALA A 186 3.21 4.45 -4.35
CA ALA A 186 3.06 3.14 -4.94
C ALA A 186 3.94 2.11 -4.21
N GLY A 187 3.36 0.96 -3.84
CA GLY A 187 4.07 -0.15 -3.22
C GLY A 187 3.36 -1.50 -3.43
N ASP A 188 3.91 -2.56 -2.82
CA ASP A 188 3.43 -3.93 -2.87
C ASP A 188 3.18 -4.42 -1.43
N SER A 189 1.96 -4.84 -1.14
CA SER A 189 1.56 -5.43 0.12
C SER A 189 1.76 -6.94 0.11
N ILE A 190 1.88 -7.54 1.30
CA ILE A 190 1.90 -9.00 1.45
C ILE A 190 0.45 -9.49 1.48
N PRO A 191 0.02 -10.33 0.52
CA PRO A 191 -1.32 -10.92 0.56
C PRO A 191 -1.53 -11.70 1.86
N GLU A 192 -2.72 -11.63 2.46
CA GLU A 192 -2.95 -12.30 3.74
C GLU A 192 -2.62 -13.82 3.66
N PRO A 193 -1.98 -14.39 4.70
CA PRO A 193 -1.55 -15.79 4.70
C PRO A 193 -2.70 -16.81 4.66
N THR A 194 -3.95 -16.37 4.78
CA THR A 194 -5.15 -17.22 4.75
C THR A 194 -5.30 -17.95 3.42
N SER A 195 -4.92 -17.36 2.29
CA SER A 195 -4.97 -18.02 0.97
C SER A 195 -4.01 -19.22 0.88
N ILE A 196 -2.80 -19.07 1.42
CA ILE A 196 -1.79 -20.15 1.43
C ILE A 196 -2.18 -21.24 2.43
N ALA A 197 -2.67 -20.86 3.61
CA ALA A 197 -3.10 -21.81 4.63
C ALA A 197 -4.32 -22.61 4.18
N LEU A 198 -5.33 -21.97 3.57
CA LEU A 198 -6.50 -22.66 3.00
C LEU A 198 -6.12 -23.56 1.84
N PHE A 199 -5.23 -23.11 0.96
CA PHE A 199 -4.71 -23.95 -0.12
C PHE A 199 -3.94 -25.17 0.44
N GLY A 200 -3.07 -24.96 1.42
CA GLY A 200 -2.32 -26.03 2.10
C GLY A 200 -3.23 -27.02 2.84
N LEU A 201 -4.26 -26.53 3.54
CA LEU A 201 -5.27 -27.35 4.22
C LEU A 201 -6.14 -28.11 3.22
N ALA A 202 -6.50 -27.51 2.09
CA ALA A 202 -7.23 -28.19 1.02
C ALA A 202 -6.38 -29.33 0.42
N LEU A 203 -5.08 -29.11 0.21
CA LEU A 203 -4.13 -30.10 -0.28
C LEU A 203 -3.88 -31.24 0.73
N MET A 204 -3.80 -30.90 2.03
CA MET A 204 -3.73 -31.90 3.11
C MET A 204 -5.03 -32.71 3.23
N GLY A 205 -6.18 -32.07 3.12
CA GLY A 205 -7.48 -32.73 3.07
C GLY A 205 -7.59 -33.68 1.89
N LEU A 206 -7.10 -33.28 0.72
CA LEU A 206 -7.02 -34.11 -0.49
C LEU A 206 -6.09 -35.31 -0.30
N ALA A 207 -4.90 -35.10 0.27
CA ALA A 207 -3.94 -36.17 0.56
C ALA A 207 -4.50 -37.16 1.61
N GLY A 208 -5.24 -36.68 2.60
CA GLY A 208 -5.96 -37.50 3.57
C GLY A 208 -7.10 -38.31 2.93
N ALA A 209 -7.87 -37.71 2.03
CA ALA A 209 -8.94 -38.38 1.29
C ALA A 209 -8.41 -39.44 0.31
N ALA A 210 -7.24 -39.21 -0.31
CA ALA A 210 -6.59 -40.16 -1.20
C ALA A 210 -6.09 -41.42 -0.46
N ARG A 211 -5.62 -41.28 0.79
CA ARG A 211 -5.18 -42.43 1.62
C ARG A 211 -6.30 -43.33 2.11
N ARG A 212 -7.57 -42.86 2.11
CA ARG A 212 -8.72 -43.64 2.59
C ARG A 212 -9.25 -44.68 1.57
N LYS A 213 -8.62 -44.78 0.39
CA LYS A 213 -8.97 -45.73 -0.68
C LYS A 213 -7.99 -46.92 -0.82
N VAL A 214 -7.16 -47.18 0.19
CA VAL A 214 -6.41 -48.43 0.32
C VAL A 214 -7.05 -49.29 1.41
#